data_AF-A0A2K8MCR3-F1
#
_entry.id   AF-A0A2K8MCR3-F1
#
_cell.length_a   1.000
_cell.length_b   1.000
_cell.length_c   1.000
_cell.angle_alpha   90.00
_cell.angle_beta   90.00
_cell.angle_gamma   90.00
#
_symmetry.space_group_name_H-M   'P 1'
#
loop_
_entity.id
_entity.type
_entity.pdbx_description
1 polymer ?
#
loop_
_entity_poly.entity_id
_entity_poly.type
_entity_poly.pdbx_seq_one_letter_code
_entity_poly.pdbx_strand_id
1 'polypeptide(L)'
;MPPAPQWGGPPPQQWQPPAPPKKRRVGLIVGICLGVVVLLGGGGFAIFAIATDDSVEVHRPAGGPDVVARAYVDAVAKRDPIGLQNVNCHPSTEFPATEAVDGFAKDEVQIQLGQKLDTPYNWAYYEVQVSRAGHGPATVRLGLTHDDAGSWCVFVTGRGLPVSLSP
;
A
#
# COMPACT_ATOMS: atom_id res chain seq x y z
N MET A 1 26.17 92.40 4.35
CA MET A 1 25.12 91.67 3.60
C MET A 1 25.36 91.93 2.11
N PRO A 2 25.22 90.99 1.13
CA PRO A 2 24.72 89.60 1.09
C PRO A 2 25.75 88.64 0.38
N PRO A 3 25.46 87.43 -0.18
CA PRO A 3 24.24 86.60 -0.19
C PRO A 3 24.41 85.16 0.34
N ALA A 4 23.29 84.50 0.64
CA ALA A 4 23.21 83.09 1.02
C ALA A 4 23.16 82.17 -0.22
N PRO A 5 23.86 81.03 -0.23
CA PRO A 5 23.65 80.01 -1.25
C PRO A 5 22.49 79.08 -0.85
N GLN A 6 21.43 79.20 -1.63
CA GLN A 6 20.39 78.21 -1.85
C GLN A 6 20.95 76.98 -2.60
N TRP A 7 20.38 75.81 -2.30
CA TRP A 7 20.13 74.65 -3.18
C TRP A 7 20.52 73.30 -2.54
N GLY A 8 19.49 72.48 -2.32
CA GLY A 8 19.58 71.06 -2.01
C GLY A 8 18.20 70.44 -2.15
N GLY A 9 17.81 70.11 -3.39
CA GLY A 9 16.52 69.51 -3.71
C GLY A 9 16.34 68.10 -3.12
N PRO A 10 15.11 67.55 -3.14
CA PRO A 10 14.83 66.22 -2.61
C PRO A 10 15.61 65.13 -3.37
N PRO A 11 16.08 64.09 -2.67
CA PRO A 11 16.93 63.06 -3.25
C PRO A 11 16.20 62.25 -4.34
N PRO A 12 16.90 61.75 -5.37
CA PRO A 12 16.31 60.98 -6.46
C PRO A 12 15.72 59.65 -5.94
N GLN A 13 14.46 59.39 -6.25
CA GLN A 13 13.82 58.11 -6.00
C GLN A 13 14.45 57.03 -6.90
N GLN A 14 15.18 56.14 -6.25
CA GLN A 14 15.82 54.99 -6.87
C GLN A 14 14.74 53.99 -7.31
N TRP A 15 14.60 53.79 -8.62
CA TRP A 15 13.74 52.75 -9.19
C TRP A 15 14.18 51.37 -8.67
N GLN A 16 13.30 50.71 -7.92
CA GLN A 16 13.48 49.31 -7.53
C GLN A 16 12.79 48.41 -8.55
N PRO A 17 13.47 47.40 -9.13
CA PRO A 17 12.83 46.44 -10.00
C PRO A 17 11.77 45.62 -9.23
N PRO A 18 10.65 45.23 -9.87
CA PRO A 18 9.62 44.46 -9.21
C PRO A 18 10.21 43.14 -8.69
N ALA A 19 9.90 42.82 -7.43
CA ALA A 19 10.31 41.57 -6.82
C ALA A 19 9.82 40.38 -7.68
N PRO A 20 10.67 39.37 -7.95
CA PRO A 20 10.28 38.22 -8.74
C PRO A 20 9.09 37.51 -8.08
N PRO A 21 8.08 37.08 -8.86
CA PRO A 21 6.88 36.47 -8.30
C PRO A 21 7.26 35.23 -7.49
N LYS A 22 6.77 35.16 -6.23
CA LYS A 22 6.97 34.02 -5.34
C LYS A 22 6.48 32.75 -6.05
N LYS A 23 7.40 31.88 -6.48
CA LYS A 23 7.07 30.57 -7.04
C LYS A 23 6.25 29.79 -6.01
N ARG A 24 4.98 29.56 -6.32
CA ARG A 24 4.09 28.72 -5.52
C ARG A 24 4.56 27.27 -5.61
N ARG A 25 4.80 26.63 -4.46
CA ARG A 25 5.19 25.21 -4.32
C ARG A 25 4.06 24.22 -4.67
N VAL A 26 3.03 24.67 -5.39
CA VAL A 26 1.89 23.85 -5.79
C VAL A 26 2.36 22.71 -6.70
N GLY A 27 3.28 22.98 -7.64
CA GLY A 27 3.84 21.93 -8.50
C GLY A 27 4.61 20.85 -7.74
N LEU A 28 5.29 21.19 -6.63
CA LEU A 28 6.00 20.22 -5.80
C LEU A 28 5.02 19.35 -5.00
N ILE A 29 3.97 19.96 -4.43
CA ILE A 29 2.95 19.22 -3.67
C ILE A 29 2.18 18.29 -4.59
N VAL A 30 1.77 18.77 -5.77
CA VAL A 30 1.10 17.95 -6.79
C VAL A 30 2.02 16.82 -7.26
N GLY A 31 3.31 17.10 -7.46
CA GLY A 31 4.31 16.08 -7.80
C GLY A 31 4.48 15.01 -6.72
N ILE A 32 4.51 15.40 -5.44
CA ILE A 32 4.58 14.45 -4.32
C ILE A 32 3.28 13.65 -4.20
N CYS A 33 2.10 14.28 -4.30
CA CYS A 33 0.83 13.57 -4.24
C CYS A 33 0.68 12.56 -5.37
N LEU A 34 1.05 12.93 -6.61
CA LEU A 34 1.05 11.99 -7.74
C LEU A 34 2.12 10.91 -7.56
N GLY A 35 3.31 11.25 -7.08
CA GLY A 35 4.37 10.29 -6.76
C GLY A 35 3.92 9.28 -5.71
N VAL A 36 3.23 9.72 -4.65
CA VAL A 36 2.65 8.85 -3.62
C VAL A 36 1.51 8.01 -4.18
N VAL A 37 0.64 8.55 -5.04
CA VAL A 37 -0.44 7.76 -5.66
C VAL A 37 0.12 6.75 -6.66
N VAL A 38 1.18 7.06 -7.40
CA VAL A 38 1.89 6.09 -8.24
C VAL A 38 2.68 5.10 -7.39
N LEU A 39 3.24 5.48 -6.24
CA LEU A 39 3.88 4.51 -5.34
C LEU A 39 2.85 3.58 -4.67
N LEU A 40 1.68 4.11 -4.33
CA LEU A 40 0.59 3.38 -3.67
C LEU A 40 -0.36 2.66 -4.64
N GLY A 41 -0.38 3.04 -5.93
CA GLY A 41 -1.30 2.51 -6.95
C GLY A 41 -0.67 2.13 -8.29
N GLY A 42 0.60 2.45 -8.52
CA GLY A 42 1.30 2.29 -9.81
C GLY A 42 2.72 1.69 -9.70
N GLY A 43 3.14 1.20 -8.53
CA GLY A 43 4.39 0.44 -8.37
C GLY A 43 4.38 -0.92 -9.08
N GLY A 44 3.24 -1.32 -9.65
CA GLY A 44 3.07 -2.62 -10.31
C GLY A 44 3.49 -2.70 -11.79
N PHE A 45 3.79 -1.59 -12.47
CA PHE A 45 4.03 -1.64 -13.93
C PHE A 45 5.50 -1.70 -14.38
N ALA A 46 6.45 -1.38 -13.50
CA ALA A 46 7.88 -1.38 -13.85
C ALA A 46 8.63 -2.67 -13.47
N ILE A 47 8.02 -3.56 -12.69
CA ILE A 47 8.63 -4.83 -12.22
C ILE A 47 7.99 -6.01 -12.94
N PHE A 48 7.91 -5.95 -14.27
CA PHE A 48 7.49 -7.09 -15.10
C PHE A 48 8.68 -7.76 -15.80
N ALA A 49 9.93 -7.39 -15.49
CA ALA A 49 11.04 -7.65 -16.41
C ALA A 49 12.32 -8.28 -15.82
N ILE A 50 12.32 -8.86 -14.61
CA ILE A 50 13.51 -9.60 -14.15
C ILE A 50 13.11 -10.92 -13.50
N ALA A 51 12.85 -11.89 -14.37
CA ALA A 51 12.81 -13.30 -14.03
C ALA A 51 14.24 -13.85 -13.95
N THR A 52 14.63 -14.41 -12.80
CA THR A 52 15.58 -15.53 -12.72
C THR A 52 15.31 -16.36 -11.46
N ASP A 53 15.09 -17.66 -11.70
CA ASP A 53 15.05 -18.84 -10.81
C ASP A 53 14.02 -18.89 -9.66
N ASP A 54 12.95 -19.66 -9.89
CA ASP A 54 11.96 -20.29 -8.98
C ASP A 54 11.36 -19.47 -7.84
N SER A 55 11.71 -18.20 -7.73
CA SER A 55 11.33 -17.31 -6.65
C SER A 55 10.38 -16.24 -7.17
N VAL A 56 9.22 -16.18 -6.54
CA VAL A 56 8.23 -15.13 -6.78
C VAL A 56 8.76 -13.86 -6.10
N GLU A 57 8.99 -12.79 -6.86
CA GLU A 57 9.43 -11.52 -6.27
C GLU A 57 8.30 -10.92 -5.41
N VAL A 58 8.60 -10.70 -4.13
CA VAL A 58 7.60 -10.36 -3.10
C VAL A 58 8.04 -9.11 -2.37
N HIS A 59 7.19 -8.09 -2.41
CA HIS A 59 7.41 -6.82 -1.73
C HIS A 59 6.49 -6.73 -0.51
N ARG A 60 6.98 -7.22 0.63
CA ARG A 60 6.19 -7.29 1.88
C ARG A 60 5.78 -5.89 2.35
N PRO A 61 4.53 -5.70 2.81
CA PRO A 61 4.14 -4.47 3.48
C PRO A 61 4.99 -4.26 4.74
N ALA A 62 5.59 -3.07 4.87
CA ALA A 62 6.29 -2.70 6.09
C ALA A 62 5.28 -2.46 7.24
N GLY A 63 5.51 -3.08 8.39
CA GLY A 63 4.71 -2.84 9.59
C GLY A 63 4.39 -4.10 10.38
N GLY A 64 3.49 -3.96 11.35
CA GLY A 64 3.01 -5.05 12.19
C GLY A 64 1.92 -5.92 11.53
N PRO A 65 1.44 -6.96 12.23
CA PRO A 65 0.48 -7.91 11.68
C PRO A 65 -0.85 -7.24 11.29
N ASP A 66 -1.23 -6.17 11.97
CA ASP A 66 -2.44 -5.41 11.68
C ASP A 66 -2.41 -4.77 10.28
N VAL A 67 -1.23 -4.33 9.81
CA VAL A 67 -1.05 -3.76 8.46
C VAL A 67 -1.23 -4.84 7.42
N VAL A 68 -0.59 -5.99 7.63
CA VAL A 68 -0.62 -7.12 6.69
C VAL A 68 -2.01 -7.76 6.62
N ALA A 69 -2.70 -7.91 7.75
CA ALA A 69 -4.06 -8.44 7.79
C ALA A 69 -5.04 -7.56 7.00
N ARG A 70 -4.92 -6.23 7.12
CA ARG A 70 -5.72 -5.29 6.30
C ARG A 70 -5.34 -5.36 4.83
N ALA A 71 -4.05 -5.40 4.52
CA ALA A 71 -3.58 -5.52 3.13
C ALA A 71 -4.10 -6.80 2.46
N TYR A 72 -4.18 -7.92 3.19
CA TYR A 72 -4.79 -9.15 2.71
C TYR A 72 -6.27 -8.98 2.36
N VAL A 73 -7.07 -8.43 3.29
CA VAL A 73 -8.50 -8.21 3.04
C VAL A 73 -8.73 -7.25 1.88
N ASP A 74 -7.93 -6.18 1.80
CA ASP A 74 -7.93 -5.25 0.67
C ASP A 74 -7.60 -5.95 -0.65
N ALA A 75 -6.59 -6.82 -0.67
CA ALA A 75 -6.20 -7.55 -1.87
C ALA A 75 -7.30 -8.50 -2.35
N VAL A 76 -7.97 -9.19 -1.42
CA VAL A 76 -9.15 -10.00 -1.75
C VAL A 76 -10.25 -9.09 -2.31
N ALA A 77 -10.63 -8.02 -1.61
CA ALA A 77 -11.72 -7.13 -2.02
C ALA A 77 -11.47 -6.47 -3.39
N LYS A 78 -10.25 -6.02 -3.64
CA LYS A 78 -9.83 -5.36 -4.90
C LYS A 78 -9.53 -6.33 -6.03
N ARG A 79 -9.53 -7.63 -5.77
CA ARG A 79 -9.08 -8.66 -6.73
C ARG A 79 -7.68 -8.34 -7.22
N ASP A 80 -6.78 -8.06 -6.28
CA ASP A 80 -5.40 -7.63 -6.52
C ASP A 80 -4.44 -8.82 -6.34
N PRO A 81 -3.98 -9.46 -7.43
CA PRO A 81 -3.09 -10.61 -7.33
C PRO A 81 -1.71 -10.22 -6.81
N ILE A 82 -1.24 -9.01 -7.09
CA ILE A 82 0.07 -8.53 -6.60
C ILE A 82 -0.01 -8.26 -5.10
N GLY A 83 -1.07 -7.58 -4.66
CA GLY A 83 -1.35 -7.39 -3.24
C GLY A 83 -1.44 -8.72 -2.48
N LEU A 84 -2.14 -9.71 -3.05
CA LEU A 84 -2.30 -11.03 -2.43
C LEU A 84 -0.99 -11.82 -2.36
N GLN A 85 -0.20 -11.78 -3.43
CA GLN A 85 1.15 -12.36 -3.46
C GLN A 85 2.06 -11.72 -2.41
N ASN A 86 2.01 -10.40 -2.30
CA ASN A 86 2.87 -9.64 -1.38
C ASN A 86 2.56 -9.87 0.09
N VAL A 87 1.37 -10.36 0.44
CA VAL A 87 1.03 -10.69 1.83
C VAL A 87 1.15 -12.18 2.14
N ASN A 88 1.36 -13.05 1.15
CA ASN A 88 1.42 -14.49 1.35
C ASN A 88 2.77 -14.92 1.95
N CYS A 89 2.75 -15.80 2.95
CA CYS A 89 3.97 -16.42 3.48
C CYS A 89 4.63 -17.40 2.51
N HIS A 90 3.85 -18.04 1.64
CA HIS A 90 4.31 -19.06 0.69
C HIS A 90 3.78 -18.74 -0.72
N PRO A 91 4.26 -17.66 -1.35
CA PRO A 91 3.92 -17.37 -2.74
C PRO A 91 4.53 -18.44 -3.66
N SER A 92 3.77 -18.88 -4.65
CA SER A 92 4.14 -19.99 -5.55
C SER A 92 3.77 -19.66 -6.99
N THR A 93 4.59 -20.14 -7.92
CA THR A 93 4.28 -20.12 -9.35
C THR A 93 3.32 -21.24 -9.77
N GLU A 94 3.24 -22.33 -8.98
CA GLU A 94 2.29 -23.44 -9.20
C GLU A 94 0.86 -23.05 -8.82
N PHE A 95 0.71 -22.24 -7.76
CA PHE A 95 -0.57 -21.69 -7.30
C PHE A 95 -0.49 -20.16 -7.30
N PRO A 96 -0.51 -19.54 -8.49
CA PRO A 96 -0.30 -18.11 -8.61
C PRO A 96 -1.49 -17.32 -8.02
N ALA A 97 -1.20 -16.16 -7.45
CA ALA A 97 -2.22 -15.29 -6.85
C ALA A 97 -3.30 -14.83 -7.86
N THR A 98 -2.99 -14.81 -9.15
CA THR A 98 -3.96 -14.54 -10.23
C THR A 98 -5.08 -15.59 -10.26
N GLU A 99 -4.76 -16.86 -10.08
CA GLU A 99 -5.77 -17.93 -10.06
C GLU A 99 -6.65 -17.82 -8.81
N ALA A 100 -6.05 -17.53 -7.65
CA ALA A 100 -6.78 -17.29 -6.41
C ALA A 100 -7.77 -16.13 -6.56
N VAL A 101 -7.34 -15.02 -7.14
CA VAL A 101 -8.17 -13.84 -7.40
C VAL A 101 -9.30 -14.12 -8.41
N ASP A 102 -9.03 -14.87 -9.47
CA ASP A 102 -10.05 -15.31 -10.41
C ASP A 102 -11.11 -16.20 -9.71
N GLY A 103 -10.65 -17.08 -8.82
CA GLY A 103 -11.52 -17.87 -7.94
C GLY A 103 -12.38 -16.97 -7.05
N PHE A 104 -11.79 -15.94 -6.44
CA PHE A 104 -12.55 -14.98 -5.63
C PHE A 104 -13.63 -14.26 -6.43
N ALA A 105 -13.35 -13.90 -7.68
CA ALA A 105 -14.35 -13.26 -8.55
C ALA A 105 -15.49 -14.22 -8.88
N LYS A 106 -15.19 -15.48 -9.24
CA LYS A 106 -16.20 -16.50 -9.57
C LYS A 106 -17.08 -16.87 -8.38
N ASP A 107 -16.49 -17.04 -7.21
CA ASP A 107 -17.17 -17.46 -5.99
C ASP A 107 -17.70 -16.28 -5.17
N GLU A 108 -17.68 -15.05 -5.72
CA GLU A 108 -18.08 -13.80 -5.04
C GLU A 108 -17.49 -13.66 -3.63
N VAL A 109 -16.23 -14.06 -3.45
CA VAL A 109 -15.58 -14.10 -2.14
C VAL A 109 -15.49 -12.69 -1.56
N GLN A 110 -16.00 -12.54 -0.34
CA GLN A 110 -15.85 -11.35 0.48
C GLN A 110 -15.24 -11.77 1.82
N ILE A 111 -14.25 -11.01 2.27
CA ILE A 111 -13.63 -11.22 3.58
C ILE A 111 -13.75 -9.93 4.38
N GLN A 112 -14.12 -10.05 5.64
CA GLN A 112 -14.17 -8.92 6.58
C GLN A 112 -13.26 -9.24 7.75
N LEU A 113 -12.37 -8.29 8.08
CA LEU A 113 -11.47 -8.43 9.22
C LEU A 113 -12.24 -8.19 10.52
N GLY A 114 -12.18 -9.17 11.42
CA GLY A 114 -12.77 -9.12 12.74
C GLY A 114 -11.76 -8.77 13.82
N GLN A 115 -11.98 -9.31 15.02
CA GLN A 115 -11.14 -9.02 16.18
C GLN A 115 -9.77 -9.70 16.08
N LYS A 116 -8.76 -9.04 16.66
CA LYS A 116 -7.47 -9.66 16.92
C LYS A 116 -7.59 -10.58 18.14
N LEU A 117 -7.03 -11.77 18.03
CA LEU A 117 -7.04 -12.77 19.09
C LEU A 117 -5.76 -12.68 19.93
N ASP A 118 -5.86 -13.02 21.23
CA ASP A 118 -4.71 -13.09 22.13
C ASP A 118 -3.86 -14.34 21.86
N THR A 119 -2.59 -14.13 21.51
CA THR A 119 -1.76 -15.16 20.87
C THR A 119 -0.29 -15.10 21.32
N PRO A 120 0.48 -16.21 21.18
CA PRO A 120 1.89 -16.25 21.56
C PRO A 120 2.78 -15.28 20.77
N TYR A 121 3.98 -15.01 21.30
CA TYR A 121 4.87 -13.89 20.95
C TYR A 121 5.28 -13.77 19.45
N ASN A 122 5.13 -14.82 18.64
CA ASN A 122 5.57 -14.86 17.24
C ASN A 122 4.43 -15.06 16.22
N TRP A 123 3.20 -15.21 16.67
CA TRP A 123 2.03 -15.34 15.80
C TRP A 123 1.03 -14.23 16.09
N ALA A 124 0.32 -13.81 15.05
CA ALA A 124 -0.88 -13.01 15.21
C ALA A 124 -2.03 -13.74 14.56
N TYR A 125 -3.17 -13.76 15.23
CA TYR A 125 -4.38 -14.35 14.69
C TYR A 125 -5.51 -13.33 14.72
N TYR A 126 -6.33 -13.33 13.67
CA TYR A 126 -7.53 -12.52 13.57
C TYR A 126 -8.70 -13.41 13.26
N GLU A 127 -9.87 -13.08 13.79
CA GLU A 127 -11.11 -13.57 13.23
C GLU A 127 -11.35 -12.89 11.89
N VAL A 128 -11.81 -13.67 10.91
CA VAL A 128 -12.26 -13.15 9.62
C VAL A 128 -13.59 -13.78 9.27
N GLN A 129 -14.53 -12.97 8.81
CA GLN A 129 -15.79 -13.45 8.25
C GLN A 129 -15.61 -13.61 6.75
N VAL A 130 -15.87 -14.81 6.24
CA VAL A 130 -15.76 -15.16 4.83
C VAL A 130 -17.14 -15.47 4.29
N SER A 131 -17.54 -14.78 3.24
CA SER A 131 -18.76 -15.02 2.47
C SER A 131 -18.38 -15.49 1.06
N ARG A 132 -19.10 -16.48 0.53
CA ARG A 132 -18.88 -17.06 -0.80
C ARG A 132 -20.23 -17.45 -1.41
N ALA A 133 -20.41 -17.27 -2.72
CA ALA A 133 -21.58 -17.73 -3.44
C ALA A 133 -21.78 -19.24 -3.23
N GLY A 134 -23.02 -19.66 -2.96
CA GLY A 134 -23.35 -21.07 -2.74
C GLY A 134 -22.94 -21.64 -1.36
N HIS A 135 -22.29 -20.86 -0.50
CA HIS A 135 -21.95 -21.25 0.87
C HIS A 135 -22.53 -20.26 1.89
N GLY A 136 -22.84 -20.75 3.10
CA GLY A 136 -23.18 -19.86 4.21
C GLY A 136 -21.97 -19.03 4.67
N PRO A 137 -22.17 -17.87 5.31
CA PRO A 137 -21.07 -17.11 5.88
C PRO A 137 -20.36 -17.94 6.96
N ALA A 138 -19.03 -17.89 6.97
CA ALA A 138 -18.20 -18.61 7.95
C ALA A 138 -17.29 -17.62 8.68
N THR A 139 -17.20 -17.74 10.00
CA THR A 139 -16.17 -17.04 10.78
C THR A 139 -15.02 -18.00 11.01
N VAL A 140 -13.82 -17.63 10.55
CA VAL A 140 -12.63 -18.47 10.61
C VAL A 140 -11.44 -17.67 11.09
N ARG A 141 -10.32 -18.34 11.33
CA ARG A 141 -9.11 -17.72 11.87
C ARG A 141 -8.09 -17.44 10.76
N LEU A 142 -7.70 -16.19 10.59
CA LEU A 142 -6.58 -15.78 9.77
C LEU A 142 -5.29 -15.84 10.59
N GLY A 143 -4.33 -16.66 10.16
CA GLY A 143 -3.02 -16.78 10.81
C GLY A 143 -1.96 -15.94 10.12
N LEU A 144 -1.19 -15.20 10.90
CA LEU A 144 -0.04 -14.43 10.44
C LEU A 144 1.20 -14.80 11.25
N THR A 145 2.34 -14.80 10.59
CA THR A 145 3.67 -15.02 11.18
C THR A 145 4.70 -14.21 10.41
N HIS A 146 5.96 -14.31 10.79
CA HIS A 146 7.09 -13.78 10.03
C HIS A 146 7.58 -14.80 8.99
N ASP A 147 8.10 -14.31 7.87
CA ASP A 147 8.96 -15.11 6.99
C ASP A 147 10.41 -15.14 7.48
N ASP A 148 11.27 -15.76 6.66
CA ASP A 148 12.70 -15.86 6.89
C ASP A 148 13.40 -14.49 6.97
N ALA A 149 12.84 -13.46 6.31
CA ALA A 149 13.33 -12.08 6.37
C ALA A 149 12.79 -11.30 7.58
N GLY A 150 11.97 -11.91 8.44
CA GLY A 150 11.40 -11.27 9.62
C GLY A 150 10.24 -10.31 9.31
N SER A 151 9.66 -10.38 8.12
CA SER A 151 8.49 -9.58 7.70
C SER A 151 7.20 -10.35 7.92
N TRP A 152 6.15 -9.67 8.41
CA TRP A 152 4.84 -10.28 8.60
C TRP A 152 4.21 -10.74 7.27
N CYS A 153 3.53 -11.88 7.30
CA CYS A 153 2.79 -12.45 6.19
C CYS A 153 1.61 -13.28 6.69
N VAL A 154 0.72 -13.67 5.77
CA VAL A 154 -0.50 -14.42 6.01
C VAL A 154 -0.33 -15.86 5.51
N PHE A 155 -0.79 -16.81 6.32
CA PHE A 155 -0.94 -18.21 5.92
C PHE A 155 -2.27 -18.41 5.18
N VAL A 156 -2.18 -18.65 3.88
CA VAL A 156 -3.32 -18.94 3.01
C VAL A 156 -3.11 -20.24 2.24
N THR A 157 -4.21 -20.83 1.80
CA THR A 157 -4.20 -21.97 0.86
C THR A 157 -3.72 -21.54 -0.53
N GLY A 158 -3.46 -22.50 -1.42
CA GLY A 158 -3.19 -22.19 -2.83
C GLY A 158 -4.30 -21.40 -3.54
N ARG A 159 -5.54 -21.45 -3.01
CA ARG A 159 -6.66 -20.61 -3.47
C ARG A 159 -6.74 -19.25 -2.78
N GLY A 160 -5.74 -18.85 -1.99
CA GLY A 160 -5.69 -17.58 -1.28
C GLY A 160 -6.67 -17.42 -0.11
N LEU A 161 -7.44 -18.46 0.23
CA LEU A 161 -8.37 -18.46 1.38
C LEU A 161 -7.65 -18.85 2.69
N PRO A 162 -8.16 -18.44 3.87
CA PRO A 162 -7.59 -18.83 5.15
C PRO A 162 -7.54 -20.35 5.31
N VAL A 163 -6.43 -20.88 5.82
CA VAL A 163 -6.22 -22.35 5.96
C VAL A 163 -7.20 -23.04 6.90
N SER A 164 -7.83 -22.30 7.82
CA SER A 164 -8.85 -22.85 8.73
C SER A 164 -10.26 -22.86 8.13
N LEU A 165 -10.44 -22.38 6.89
CA LEU A 165 -11.72 -22.44 6.21
C LEU A 165 -11.97 -23.87 5.73
N SER A 166 -13.07 -24.47 6.17
CA SER A 166 -13.50 -25.77 5.66
C SER A 166 -13.72 -25.70 4.14
N PRO A 167 -13.39 -26.77 3.39
CA PRO A 167 -13.48 -26.83 1.93
C PRO A 167 -14.77 -26.21 1.38
#